data_AF-A0A3D3BR56-F1
#
_entry.id   AF-A0A3D3BR56-F1
#
_cell.length_a   1.000
_cell.length_b   1.000
_cell.length_c   1.000
_cell.angle_alpha   90.00
_cell.angle_beta   90.00
_cell.angle_gamma   90.00
#
_symmetry.space_group_name_H-M   'P 1'
#
loop_
_entity.id
_entity.type
_entity.pdbx_description
1 polymer ?
#
loop_
_entity_poly.entity_id
_entity_poly.type
_entity_poly.pdbx_seq_one_letter_code
_entity_poly.pdbx_strand_id
1 'polypeptide(L)'
;KGHAAVALYSTMTLNGFLTHDELMTFAQRDSRLNGHPARAKLPGIETCTGPLGHGLPVSVGMAVGARIVNADWKTYVVTGDGELQEGSNWEAIMFAGHQQLSGLTCIVDRNRLQQGALTEETNSLDPLDAKFEAFGWDATVINGHDHDALREAILAAGAKPRVVIAETTKGKGVSFMENRAVWHHKVPSADQFAQALAEVSATR
;
A
#
# COMPACT_ATOMS: atom_id res chain seq x y z
N LYS A 1 -4.15 2.21 -0.52
CA LYS A 1 -3.68 3.39 -1.31
C LYS A 1 -3.82 3.22 -2.84
N GLY A 2 -5.05 3.30 -3.37
CA GLY A 2 -5.33 2.96 -4.78
C GLY A 2 -4.64 3.81 -5.85
N HIS A 3 -4.25 5.05 -5.53
CA HIS A 3 -3.56 5.95 -6.48
C HIS A 3 -2.15 5.47 -6.86
N ALA A 4 -1.56 4.52 -6.12
CA ALA A 4 -0.28 3.89 -6.47
C ALA A 4 -0.44 2.75 -7.49
N ALA A 5 -1.44 2.84 -8.37
CA ALA A 5 -1.81 1.82 -9.35
C ALA A 5 -0.63 1.40 -10.25
N VAL A 6 0.24 2.34 -10.63
CA VAL A 6 1.41 2.07 -11.49
C VAL A 6 2.38 1.08 -10.83
N ALA A 7 2.58 1.15 -9.51
CA ALA A 7 3.42 0.20 -8.80
C ALA A 7 2.80 -1.21 -8.80
N LEU A 8 1.47 -1.29 -8.60
CA LEU A 8 0.73 -2.55 -8.67
C LEU A 8 0.81 -3.16 -10.08
N TYR A 9 0.50 -2.40 -11.12
CA TYR A 9 0.52 -2.92 -12.50
C TYR A 9 1.93 -3.27 -12.99
N SER A 10 2.95 -2.51 -12.59
CA SER A 10 4.35 -2.86 -12.85
C SER A 10 4.70 -4.20 -12.20
N THR A 11 4.26 -4.41 -10.95
CA THR A 11 4.48 -5.68 -10.23
C THR A 11 3.74 -6.83 -10.91
N MET A 12 2.48 -6.64 -11.30
CA MET A 12 1.70 -7.64 -12.05
C MET A 12 2.37 -8.01 -13.38
N THR A 13 2.93 -7.03 -14.09
CA THR A 13 3.66 -7.25 -15.35
C THR A 13 4.91 -8.09 -15.13
N LEU A 14 5.72 -7.76 -14.12
CA LEU A 14 6.93 -8.51 -13.78
C LEU A 14 6.65 -9.94 -13.32
N ASN A 15 5.44 -10.20 -12.81
CA ASN A 15 4.99 -11.53 -12.39
C ASN A 15 4.16 -12.26 -13.46
N GLY A 16 4.10 -11.74 -14.70
CA GLY A 16 3.46 -12.41 -15.83
C GLY A 16 1.93 -12.33 -15.88
N PHE A 17 1.29 -11.52 -15.03
CA PHE A 17 -0.16 -11.28 -15.07
C PHE A 17 -0.58 -10.31 -16.18
N LEU A 18 0.36 -9.45 -16.61
CA LEU A 18 0.18 -8.44 -17.65
C LEU A 18 1.35 -8.51 -18.62
N THR A 19 1.12 -8.14 -19.87
CA THR A 19 2.21 -7.92 -20.83
C THR A 19 2.81 -6.52 -20.69
N HIS A 20 4.06 -6.35 -21.13
CA HIS A 20 4.69 -5.03 -21.20
C HIS A 20 3.86 -4.06 -22.07
N ASP A 21 3.35 -4.53 -23.23
CA ASP A 21 2.55 -3.71 -24.13
C ASP A 21 1.25 -3.24 -23.49
N GLU A 22 0.60 -4.08 -22.68
CA GLU A 22 -0.57 -3.66 -21.90
C GLU A 22 -0.21 -2.59 -20.87
N LEU A 23 0.92 -2.72 -20.15
CA LEU A 23 1.38 -1.72 -19.19
C LEU A 23 1.55 -0.34 -19.85
N MET A 24 2.03 -0.30 -21.09
CA MET A 24 2.18 0.94 -21.85
C MET A 24 0.84 1.65 -22.16
N THR A 25 -0.29 0.94 -22.02
CA THR A 25 -1.63 1.55 -22.17
C THR A 25 -2.15 2.24 -20.91
N PHE A 26 -1.38 2.26 -19.81
CA PHE A 26 -1.80 2.85 -18.54
C PHE A 26 -2.44 4.25 -18.70
N ALA A 27 -3.61 4.42 -18.09
CA ALA A 27 -4.41 5.65 -18.12
C ALA A 27 -4.80 6.18 -19.52
N GLN A 28 -4.52 5.43 -20.60
CA GLN A 28 -5.04 5.75 -21.92
C GLN A 28 -6.53 5.47 -22.01
N ARG A 29 -7.18 6.08 -22.99
CA ARG A 29 -8.58 5.81 -23.32
C ARG A 29 -8.77 4.32 -23.58
N ASP A 30 -9.87 3.76 -23.07
CA ASP A 30 -10.28 2.36 -23.22
C ASP A 30 -9.31 1.31 -22.62
N SER A 31 -8.21 1.74 -21.99
CA SER A 31 -7.36 0.83 -21.22
C SER A 31 -8.10 0.28 -20.00
N ARG A 32 -7.83 -1.00 -19.69
CA ARG A 32 -8.24 -1.61 -18.42
C ARG A 32 -7.38 -1.15 -17.24
N LEU A 33 -6.22 -0.55 -17.49
CA LEU A 33 -5.27 -0.06 -16.50
C LEU A 33 -5.58 1.40 -16.13
N ASN A 34 -6.67 1.60 -15.39
CA ASN A 34 -7.07 2.92 -14.92
C ASN A 34 -6.09 3.46 -13.85
N GLY A 35 -6.06 4.78 -13.65
CA GLY A 35 -5.28 5.43 -12.57
C GLY A 35 -5.64 4.97 -11.15
N HIS A 36 -6.77 4.29 -10.99
CA HIS A 36 -7.14 3.56 -9.79
C HIS A 36 -7.62 2.14 -10.17
N PRO A 37 -7.14 1.07 -9.49
CA PRO A 37 -7.50 -0.30 -9.83
C PRO A 37 -9.01 -0.56 -9.81
N ALA A 38 -9.50 -1.23 -10.85
CA ALA A 38 -10.90 -1.59 -11.00
C ALA A 38 -11.05 -3.10 -11.24
N ARG A 39 -11.55 -3.81 -10.23
CA ARG A 39 -11.80 -5.26 -10.27
C ARG A 39 -12.59 -5.71 -11.50
N ALA A 40 -13.61 -4.93 -11.88
CA ALA A 40 -14.48 -5.28 -13.01
C ALA A 40 -13.78 -5.23 -14.39
N LYS A 41 -12.61 -4.56 -14.49
CA LYS A 41 -11.90 -4.39 -15.77
C LYS A 41 -10.66 -5.27 -15.91
N LEU A 42 -10.01 -5.61 -14.79
CA LEU A 42 -8.72 -6.30 -14.81
C LEU A 42 -8.73 -7.53 -13.88
N PRO A 43 -8.66 -8.76 -14.44
CA PRO A 43 -8.43 -9.97 -13.66
C PRO A 43 -7.14 -9.85 -12.81
N GLY A 44 -7.19 -10.38 -11.58
CA GLY A 44 -6.11 -10.23 -10.60
C GLY A 44 -6.22 -8.98 -9.73
N ILE A 45 -7.20 -8.09 -9.99
CA ILE A 45 -7.55 -7.01 -9.07
C ILE A 45 -8.67 -7.48 -8.13
N GLU A 46 -8.35 -7.61 -6.85
CA GLU A 46 -9.28 -8.16 -5.85
C GLU A 46 -10.42 -7.21 -5.46
N THR A 47 -10.23 -5.90 -5.62
CA THR A 47 -11.28 -4.91 -5.33
C THR A 47 -11.05 -3.59 -6.08
N CYS A 48 -12.12 -2.83 -6.28
CA CYS A 48 -12.01 -1.46 -6.76
C CYS A 48 -11.51 -0.56 -5.63
N THR A 49 -10.45 0.21 -5.87
CA THR A 49 -9.90 1.15 -4.89
C THR A 49 -9.81 2.56 -5.48
N GLY A 50 -9.45 3.54 -4.66
CA GLY A 50 -9.31 4.94 -5.05
C GLY A 50 -9.80 5.85 -3.94
N PRO A 51 -11.08 5.74 -3.54
CA PRO A 51 -11.55 6.28 -2.27
C PRO A 51 -10.70 5.71 -1.13
N LEU A 52 -10.00 6.59 -0.42
CA LEU A 52 -9.21 6.21 0.74
C LEU A 52 -10.12 5.65 1.83
N GLY A 53 -9.55 4.82 2.71
CA GLY A 53 -10.30 4.26 3.84
C GLY A 53 -11.16 3.04 3.51
N HIS A 54 -11.26 2.62 2.25
CA HIS A 54 -12.12 1.48 1.87
C HIS A 54 -11.36 0.17 1.68
N GLY A 55 -10.07 0.23 1.32
CA GLY A 55 -9.27 -0.96 1.01
C GLY A 55 -9.09 -1.89 2.21
N LEU A 56 -8.78 -1.33 3.39
CA LEU A 56 -8.62 -2.11 4.62
C LEU A 56 -9.94 -2.72 5.11
N PRO A 57 -11.07 -2.00 5.20
CA PRO A 57 -12.36 -2.62 5.52
C PRO A 57 -12.74 -3.79 4.59
N VAL A 58 -12.52 -3.65 3.27
CA VAL A 58 -12.76 -4.76 2.32
C VAL A 58 -11.84 -5.95 2.63
N SER A 59 -10.58 -5.70 2.94
CA SER A 59 -9.59 -6.73 3.28
C SER A 59 -9.96 -7.48 4.57
N VAL A 60 -10.50 -6.77 5.57
CA VAL A 60 -11.07 -7.38 6.78
C VAL A 60 -12.21 -8.33 6.41
N GLY A 61 -13.13 -7.91 5.53
CA GLY A 61 -14.19 -8.77 5.02
C GLY A 61 -13.67 -10.02 4.30
N MET A 62 -12.62 -9.88 3.49
CA MET A 62 -11.96 -11.01 2.81
C MET A 62 -11.32 -12.00 3.79
N ALA A 63 -10.67 -11.51 4.85
CA ALA A 63 -10.09 -12.35 5.90
C ALA A 63 -11.17 -13.09 6.72
N VAL A 64 -12.30 -12.43 7.00
CA VAL A 64 -13.48 -13.07 7.60
C VAL A 64 -14.03 -14.15 6.66
N GLY A 65 -14.12 -13.86 5.37
CA GLY A 65 -14.55 -14.80 4.34
C GLY A 65 -13.73 -16.09 4.35
N ALA A 66 -12.40 -15.98 4.42
CA ALA A 66 -11.48 -17.11 4.53
C ALA A 66 -11.87 -18.05 5.68
N ARG A 67 -12.10 -17.47 6.86
CA ARG A 67 -12.48 -18.20 8.06
C ARG A 67 -13.85 -18.86 7.91
N ILE A 68 -14.84 -18.17 7.35
CA ILE A 68 -16.20 -18.70 7.16
C ILE A 68 -16.18 -19.96 6.29
N VAL A 69 -15.37 -19.97 5.22
CA VAL A 69 -15.30 -21.10 4.29
C VAL A 69 -14.17 -22.09 4.61
N ASN A 70 -13.52 -21.94 5.77
CA ASN A 70 -12.37 -22.75 6.19
C ASN A 70 -11.24 -22.83 5.15
N ALA A 71 -10.95 -21.71 4.49
CA ALA A 71 -9.82 -21.62 3.58
C ALA A 71 -8.54 -21.11 4.26
N ASP A 72 -7.41 -21.38 3.63
CA ASP A 72 -6.07 -21.12 4.15
C ASP A 72 -5.38 -19.87 3.56
N TRP A 73 -6.07 -19.14 2.67
CA TRP A 73 -5.50 -17.95 2.06
C TRP A 73 -5.21 -16.85 3.09
N LYS A 74 -4.23 -16.02 2.75
CA LYS A 74 -3.82 -14.85 3.53
C LYS A 74 -4.25 -13.58 2.81
N THR A 75 -4.67 -12.59 3.57
CA THR A 75 -5.09 -11.29 3.06
C THR A 75 -4.02 -10.25 3.39
N TYR A 76 -3.50 -9.61 2.35
CA TYR A 76 -2.54 -8.52 2.47
C TYR A 76 -3.16 -7.22 1.95
N VAL A 77 -2.92 -6.12 2.67
CA VAL A 77 -3.40 -4.79 2.26
C VAL A 77 -2.32 -3.75 2.47
N VAL A 78 -2.12 -2.89 1.48
CA VAL A 78 -1.20 -1.76 1.56
C VAL A 78 -1.98 -0.46 1.71
N THR A 79 -1.75 0.25 2.80
CA THR A 79 -2.32 1.57 3.08
C THR A 79 -1.24 2.64 3.00
N GLY A 80 -1.64 3.87 2.68
CA GLY A 80 -0.80 5.04 2.97
C GLY A 80 -1.02 5.48 4.42
N ASP A 81 -0.05 6.15 5.02
CA ASP A 81 -0.27 6.76 6.34
C ASP A 81 -1.38 7.84 6.30
N GLY A 82 -1.38 8.75 5.33
CA GLY A 82 -2.48 9.72 5.17
C GLY A 82 -3.86 9.08 4.97
N GLU A 83 -3.92 7.88 4.38
CA GLU A 83 -5.17 7.11 4.26
C GLU A 83 -5.70 6.67 5.63
N LEU A 84 -4.84 6.41 6.61
CA LEU A 84 -5.24 6.01 7.98
C LEU A 84 -5.88 7.15 8.79
N GLN A 85 -5.97 8.37 8.25
CA GLN A 85 -6.80 9.41 8.87
C GLN A 85 -8.30 9.18 8.65
N GLU A 86 -8.69 8.32 7.69
CA GLU A 86 -10.09 7.96 7.46
C GLU A 86 -10.64 7.10 8.61
N GLY A 87 -11.81 7.47 9.13
CA GLY A 87 -12.46 6.81 10.27
C GLY A 87 -12.77 5.32 10.01
N SER A 88 -13.15 4.98 8.78
CA SER A 88 -13.47 3.60 8.38
C SER A 88 -12.31 2.62 8.57
N ASN A 89 -11.07 3.09 8.46
CA ASN A 89 -9.91 2.26 8.78
C ASN A 89 -9.89 1.90 10.26
N TRP A 90 -10.19 2.83 11.17
CA TRP A 90 -10.20 2.58 12.61
C TRP A 90 -11.32 1.63 13.02
N GLU A 91 -12.49 1.72 12.40
CA GLU A 91 -13.57 0.73 12.56
C GLU A 91 -13.11 -0.68 12.15
N ALA A 92 -12.46 -0.79 10.99
CA ALA A 92 -11.94 -2.06 10.49
C ALA A 92 -10.80 -2.63 11.35
N ILE A 93 -9.88 -1.77 11.82
CA ILE A 93 -8.77 -2.13 12.72
C ILE A 93 -9.33 -2.68 14.03
N MET A 94 -10.29 -1.98 14.63
CA MET A 94 -10.96 -2.40 15.86
C MET A 94 -11.61 -3.78 15.71
N PHE A 95 -12.39 -3.97 14.65
CA PHE A 95 -13.08 -5.24 14.41
C PHE A 95 -12.12 -6.39 14.13
N ALA A 96 -11.09 -6.18 13.30
CA ALA A 96 -10.13 -7.22 12.94
C ALA A 96 -9.36 -7.76 14.15
N GLY A 97 -8.96 -6.87 15.06
CA GLY A 97 -8.28 -7.25 16.29
C GLY A 97 -9.22 -7.96 17.26
N HIS A 98 -10.45 -7.46 17.44
CA HIS A 98 -11.49 -8.16 18.21
C HIS A 98 -11.75 -9.59 17.70
N GLN A 99 -11.72 -9.78 16.37
CA GLN A 99 -11.95 -11.06 15.72
C GLN A 99 -10.69 -11.95 15.59
N GLN A 100 -9.53 -11.47 16.08
CA GLN A 100 -8.25 -12.19 16.01
C GLN A 100 -7.93 -12.72 14.59
N LEU A 101 -8.08 -11.87 13.57
CA LEU A 101 -7.90 -12.25 12.17
C LEU A 101 -6.42 -12.46 11.81
N SER A 102 -5.81 -13.56 12.27
CA SER A 102 -4.41 -13.94 12.03
C SER A 102 -4.02 -14.15 10.56
N GLY A 103 -5.00 -14.27 9.67
CA GLY A 103 -4.79 -14.30 8.22
C GLY A 103 -4.61 -12.92 7.58
N LEU A 104 -4.80 -11.82 8.32
CA LEU A 104 -4.74 -10.46 7.80
C LEU A 104 -3.41 -9.78 8.17
N THR A 105 -2.74 -9.22 7.16
CA THR A 105 -1.57 -8.37 7.32
C THR A 105 -1.80 -7.02 6.63
N CYS A 106 -1.71 -5.93 7.40
CA CYS A 106 -1.73 -4.56 6.92
C CYS A 106 -0.29 -4.05 6.81
N ILE A 107 0.09 -3.50 5.66
CA ILE A 107 1.37 -2.82 5.46
C ILE A 107 1.10 -1.34 5.29
N VAL A 108 1.60 -0.54 6.23
CA VAL A 108 1.47 0.92 6.20
C VAL A 108 2.71 1.50 5.55
N ASP A 109 2.55 2.15 4.40
CA ASP A 109 3.58 2.99 3.79
C ASP A 109 3.67 4.31 4.57
N ARG A 110 4.57 4.34 5.56
CA ARG A 110 4.77 5.43 6.51
C ARG A 110 5.85 6.39 6.01
N ASN A 111 5.50 7.18 4.99
CA ASN A 111 6.39 8.18 4.38
C ASN A 111 6.20 9.61 4.90
N ARG A 112 5.29 9.83 5.86
CA ARG A 112 4.96 11.10 6.51
C ARG A 112 4.36 12.16 5.58
N LEU A 113 4.08 11.85 4.31
CA LEU A 113 3.72 12.83 3.28
C LEU A 113 2.37 12.54 2.62
N GLN A 114 1.48 13.53 2.67
CA GLN A 114 0.21 13.51 1.97
C GLN A 114 0.30 14.20 0.59
N GLN A 115 -0.84 14.63 0.05
CA GLN A 115 -0.90 15.34 -1.22
C GLN A 115 -0.23 16.73 -1.14
N GLY A 116 -0.38 17.45 -0.03
CA GLY A 116 0.11 18.83 0.11
C GLY A 116 1.03 19.10 1.29
N ALA A 117 0.95 18.31 2.36
CA ALA A 117 1.66 18.58 3.62
C ALA A 117 2.10 17.28 4.30
N LEU A 118 2.85 17.41 5.39
CA LEU A 118 3.19 16.29 6.25
C LEU A 118 1.95 15.81 7.02
N THR A 119 1.90 14.52 7.34
CA THR A 119 0.84 13.96 8.22
C THR A 119 0.84 14.63 9.60
N GLU A 120 2.02 15.00 10.08
CA GLU A 120 2.29 15.61 11.39
C GLU A 120 1.84 17.07 11.46
N GLU A 121 1.77 17.75 10.32
CA GLU A 121 1.29 19.14 10.22
C GLU A 121 -0.22 19.23 9.99
N THR A 122 -0.88 18.09 9.75
CA THR A 122 -2.31 18.02 9.41
C THR A 122 -3.10 17.31 10.50
N ASN A 123 -2.89 16.00 10.64
CA ASN A 123 -3.53 15.19 11.68
C ASN A 123 -2.60 14.01 12.02
N SER A 124 -1.81 14.20 13.08
CA SER A 124 -0.75 13.28 13.44
C SER A 124 -1.26 11.88 13.80
N LEU A 125 -0.56 10.87 13.31
CA LEU A 125 -0.90 9.47 13.54
C LEU A 125 -0.08 8.84 14.68
N ASP A 126 1.05 9.43 15.05
CA ASP A 126 1.96 8.85 16.03
C ASP A 126 1.40 8.95 17.48
N PRO A 127 1.71 7.99 18.36
CA PRO A 127 2.37 6.70 18.09
C PRO A 127 1.41 5.72 17.37
N LEU A 128 1.75 5.34 16.13
CA LEU A 128 0.83 4.55 15.30
C LEU A 128 0.81 3.07 15.68
N ASP A 129 1.96 2.52 16.02
CA ASP A 129 2.14 1.19 16.58
C ASP A 129 1.26 0.98 17.82
N ALA A 130 1.36 1.87 18.81
CA ALA A 130 0.58 1.79 20.04
C ALA A 130 -0.93 1.86 19.79
N LYS A 131 -1.38 2.61 18.78
CA LYS A 131 -2.79 2.65 18.39
C LYS A 131 -3.27 1.32 17.83
N PHE A 132 -2.47 0.64 16.99
CA PHE A 132 -2.80 -0.70 16.50
C PHE A 132 -2.76 -1.74 17.63
N GLU A 133 -1.76 -1.69 18.50
CA GLU A 133 -1.64 -2.58 19.66
C GLU A 133 -2.84 -2.45 20.62
N ALA A 134 -3.33 -1.22 20.84
CA ALA A 134 -4.53 -0.97 21.63
C ALA A 134 -5.79 -1.65 21.06
N PHE A 135 -5.82 -1.91 19.75
CA PHE A 135 -6.87 -2.67 19.09
C PHE A 135 -6.58 -4.17 18.97
N GLY A 136 -5.51 -4.68 19.58
CA GLY A 136 -5.19 -6.11 19.61
C GLY A 136 -4.47 -6.62 18.36
N TRP A 137 -3.73 -5.76 17.67
CA TRP A 137 -2.84 -6.15 16.57
C TRP A 137 -1.42 -6.43 17.07
N ASP A 138 -0.69 -7.28 16.34
CA ASP A 138 0.77 -7.35 16.48
C ASP A 138 1.38 -6.27 15.56
N ALA A 139 2.02 -5.26 16.16
CA ALA A 139 2.62 -4.15 15.42
C ALA A 139 4.14 -4.31 15.30
N THR A 140 4.69 -3.94 14.14
CA THR A 140 6.14 -3.90 13.93
C THR A 140 6.50 -2.67 13.11
N VAL A 141 7.37 -1.82 13.64
CA VAL A 141 7.94 -0.67 12.93
C VAL A 141 9.30 -1.07 12.37
N ILE A 142 9.49 -0.89 11.07
CA ILE A 142 10.73 -1.28 10.38
C ILE A 142 11.13 -0.26 9.31
N ASN A 143 12.39 -0.31 8.89
CA ASN A 143 12.84 0.38 7.69
C ASN A 143 12.15 -0.24 6.45
N GLY A 144 11.30 0.53 5.78
CA GLY A 144 10.56 0.09 4.59
C GLY A 144 11.40 -0.07 3.33
N HIS A 145 12.70 0.22 3.38
CA HIS A 145 13.65 -0.03 2.29
C HIS A 145 14.57 -1.22 2.55
N ASP A 146 14.41 -1.90 3.69
CA ASP A 146 15.05 -3.17 3.97
C ASP A 146 14.11 -4.31 3.56
N HIS A 147 14.36 -4.88 2.38
CA HIS A 147 13.47 -5.89 1.79
C HIS A 147 13.49 -7.22 2.56
N ASP A 148 14.62 -7.56 3.19
CA ASP A 148 14.73 -8.78 3.99
C ASP A 148 13.92 -8.62 5.28
N ALA A 149 14.07 -7.48 5.98
CA ALA A 149 13.26 -7.17 7.15
C ALA A 149 11.76 -7.10 6.84
N LEU A 150 11.38 -6.50 5.70
CA LEU A 150 10.00 -6.48 5.22
C LEU A 150 9.46 -7.89 5.00
N ARG A 151 10.22 -8.74 4.31
CA ARG A 151 9.83 -10.12 4.03
C ARG A 151 9.63 -10.91 5.32
N GLU A 152 10.55 -10.79 6.26
CA GLU A 152 10.45 -11.46 7.56
C GLU A 152 9.22 -10.99 8.35
N ALA A 153 9.01 -9.67 8.44
CA ALA A 153 7.87 -9.11 9.16
C ALA A 153 6.52 -9.48 8.53
N ILE A 154 6.42 -9.47 7.20
CA ILE A 154 5.18 -9.82 6.48
C ILE A 154 4.86 -11.32 6.62
N LEU A 155 5.88 -12.19 6.61
CA LEU A 155 5.69 -13.64 6.60
C LEU A 155 5.67 -14.30 7.98
N ALA A 156 5.99 -13.57 9.05
CA ALA A 156 6.01 -14.15 10.40
C ALA A 156 4.66 -14.80 10.78
N ALA A 157 4.70 -15.90 11.52
CA ALA A 157 3.47 -16.52 12.04
C ALA A 157 2.94 -15.73 13.25
N GLY A 158 1.63 -15.82 13.51
CA GLY A 158 1.02 -15.13 14.65
C GLY A 158 -0.45 -15.52 14.83
N ALA A 159 -0.99 -15.25 16.02
CA ALA A 159 -2.40 -15.51 16.36
C ALA A 159 -3.30 -14.26 16.23
N LYS A 160 -2.71 -13.08 16.01
CA LYS A 160 -3.39 -11.80 15.85
C LYS A 160 -3.24 -11.27 14.42
N PRO A 161 -4.11 -10.36 13.96
CA PRO A 161 -3.81 -9.60 12.74
C PRO A 161 -2.51 -8.80 12.94
N ARG A 162 -1.72 -8.65 11.86
CA ARG A 162 -0.43 -7.96 11.90
C ARG A 162 -0.49 -6.62 11.18
N VAL A 163 0.15 -5.62 11.77
CA VAL A 163 0.52 -4.39 11.05
C VAL A 163 2.04 -4.29 10.93
N VAL A 164 2.52 -4.07 9.72
CA VAL A 164 3.90 -3.70 9.44
C VAL A 164 3.91 -2.23 9.06
N ILE A 165 4.43 -1.39 9.95
CA ILE A 165 4.60 0.05 9.74
C ILE A 165 5.98 0.24 9.09
N ALA A 166 5.97 0.33 7.76
CA ALA A 166 7.17 0.46 6.96
C ALA A 166 7.54 1.94 6.83
N GLU A 167 8.59 2.37 7.51
CA GLU A 167 9.12 3.72 7.41
C GLU A 167 9.82 3.89 6.05
N THR A 168 9.22 4.70 5.18
CA THR A 168 9.63 4.83 3.78
C THR A 168 9.98 6.28 3.44
N THR A 169 10.58 6.46 2.27
CA THR A 169 10.90 7.77 1.69
C THR A 169 10.04 7.91 0.44
N LYS A 170 9.15 8.90 0.41
CA LYS A 170 8.30 9.11 -0.77
C LYS A 170 9.19 9.52 -1.94
N GLY A 171 9.11 8.80 -3.07
CA GLY A 171 9.99 9.04 -4.22
C GLY A 171 11.39 8.44 -4.09
N LYS A 172 11.59 7.45 -3.22
CA LYS A 172 12.88 6.76 -2.99
C LYS A 172 13.60 6.41 -4.29
N GLY A 173 14.90 6.69 -4.32
CA GLY A 173 15.79 6.34 -5.43
C GLY A 173 15.86 7.40 -6.53
N VAL A 174 15.07 8.48 -6.43
CA VAL A 174 15.13 9.62 -7.35
C VAL A 174 15.33 10.91 -6.54
N SER A 175 16.52 11.48 -6.60
CA SER A 175 17.04 12.56 -5.77
C SER A 175 16.11 13.78 -5.71
N PHE A 176 15.53 14.18 -6.84
CA PHE A 176 14.63 15.33 -6.92
C PHE A 176 13.18 15.02 -6.52
N MET A 177 12.82 13.74 -6.35
CA MET A 177 11.50 13.29 -5.89
C MET A 177 11.47 12.96 -4.39
N GLU A 178 12.59 12.56 -3.80
CA GLU A 178 12.66 12.14 -2.41
C GLU A 178 12.13 13.20 -1.43
N ASN A 179 11.12 12.80 -0.64
CA ASN A 179 10.47 13.63 0.39
C ASN A 179 9.92 14.97 -0.12
N ARG A 180 9.36 14.98 -1.34
CA ARG A 180 8.77 16.18 -1.94
C ARG A 180 7.29 15.96 -2.27
N ALA A 181 6.40 16.67 -1.56
CA ALA A 181 4.94 16.57 -1.76
C ALA A 181 4.49 16.82 -3.22
N VAL A 182 5.16 17.73 -3.94
CA VAL A 182 4.85 18.06 -5.34
C VAL A 182 4.88 16.84 -6.27
N TRP A 183 5.66 15.80 -5.93
CA TRP A 183 5.77 14.58 -6.72
C TRP A 183 4.70 13.54 -6.42
N HIS A 184 3.68 13.87 -5.61
CA HIS A 184 2.56 12.97 -5.36
C HIS A 184 1.73 12.68 -6.62
N HIS A 185 1.56 13.67 -7.51
CA HIS A 185 0.80 13.54 -8.77
C HIS A 185 1.49 14.15 -9.98
N LYS A 186 2.66 14.77 -9.82
CA LYS A 186 3.36 15.41 -10.94
C LYS A 186 3.93 14.36 -11.88
N VAL A 187 3.72 14.57 -13.19
CA VAL A 187 4.37 13.80 -14.25
C VAL A 187 5.75 14.40 -14.53
N PRO A 188 6.84 13.59 -14.54
CA PRO A 188 8.17 14.07 -14.88
C PRO A 188 8.24 14.64 -16.31
N SER A 189 9.05 15.69 -16.52
CA SER A 189 9.45 16.07 -17.89
C SER A 189 10.36 15.00 -18.52
N ALA A 190 10.64 15.11 -19.82
CA ALA A 190 11.57 14.19 -20.50
C ALA A 190 12.96 14.18 -19.83
N ASP A 191 13.50 15.34 -19.49
CA ASP A 191 14.79 15.45 -18.81
C ASP A 191 14.77 14.84 -17.41
N GLN A 192 13.70 15.08 -16.65
CA GLN A 192 13.52 14.51 -15.32
C GLN A 192 13.35 12.99 -15.37
N PHE A 193 12.66 12.47 -16.39
CA PHE A 193 12.54 11.05 -16.63
C PHE A 193 13.90 10.42 -16.94
N ALA A 194 14.68 11.02 -17.85
CA ALA A 194 16.02 10.54 -18.17
C ALA A 194 16.95 10.53 -16.95
N GLN A 195 16.90 11.59 -16.14
CA GLN A 195 17.63 11.67 -14.87
C GLN A 195 17.20 10.57 -13.89
N ALA A 196 15.89 10.43 -13.65
CA ALA A 196 15.36 9.42 -12.73
C ALA A 196 15.76 7.99 -13.15
N LEU A 197 15.72 7.69 -14.45
CA LEU A 197 16.13 6.39 -14.97
C LEU A 197 17.62 6.11 -14.75
N ALA A 198 18.48 7.12 -14.93
CA ALA A 198 19.91 7.00 -14.65
C ALA A 198 20.18 6.73 -13.15
N GLU A 199 19.51 7.47 -12.26
CA GLU A 199 19.68 7.31 -10.80
C GLU A 199 19.23 5.93 -10.29
N VAL A 200 18.07 5.44 -10.75
CA VAL A 200 17.54 4.12 -10.38
C VAL A 200 18.39 2.98 -10.97
N SER A 201 18.96 3.17 -12.16
CA SER A 201 19.81 2.14 -12.77
C SER A 201 21.18 2.03 -12.10
N ALA A 202 21.70 3.13 -11.53
CA ALA A 202 22.98 3.14 -10.83
C ALA A 202 22.93 2.49 -9.43
N THR A 203 21.73 2.22 -8.92
CA THR A 203 21.48 1.65 -7.58
C THR A 203 21.04 0.18 -7.62
N ARG A 204 20.96 -0.43 -8.81
CA ARG A 204 20.78 -1.87 -9.02
C ARG A 204 22.12 -2.57 -9.15
#